data_AF-A0A7J4IXS0-F1
#
_entry.id   AF-A0A7J4IXS0-F1
#
_cell.length_a   1.000
_cell.length_b   1.000
_cell.length_c   1.000
_cell.angle_alpha   90.00
_cell.angle_beta   90.00
_cell.angle_gamma   90.00
#
_symmetry.space_group_name_H-M   'P 1'
#
loop_
_entity.id
_entity.type
_entity.pdbx_description
1 polymer ?
#
loop_
_entity_poly.entity_id
_entity_poly.type
_entity_poly.pdbx_seq_one_letter_code
_entity_poly.pdbx_strand_id
1 'polypeptide(L)'
;MRKLFYSRVAGRNVHLPKMVGAFIIVATILMFAQSASSLFDARDVMVYYQTCITDLGKTADILQQQSQFEFCSNQLYNATGLVVRADSPMLTYRQFFIGLSGKLAALLFWLAVLIAGYFLYRSDRLLAPIESAVSVPAAEEKKFAFRKKKIA
;
A
#
# COMPACT_ATOMS: atom_id res chain seq x y z
N MET A 1 -21.80 -0.58 25.52
CA MET A 1 -21.58 0.87 25.35
C MET A 1 -20.21 1.09 24.71
N ARG A 2 -20.11 1.30 23.40
CA ARG A 2 -18.84 1.70 22.76
C ARG A 2 -18.95 3.19 22.41
N LYS A 3 -18.25 4.02 23.18
CA LYS A 3 -18.14 5.47 22.96
C LYS A 3 -17.27 5.69 21.72
N LEU A 4 -17.83 6.29 20.67
CA LEU A 4 -17.03 6.84 19.58
C LEU A 4 -16.28 8.05 20.13
N PHE A 5 -14.95 7.96 20.14
CA PHE A 5 -14.06 9.00 20.64
C PHE A 5 -14.05 10.17 19.65
N TYR A 6 -14.72 11.27 20.01
CA TYR A 6 -14.56 12.55 19.31
C TYR A 6 -13.28 13.21 19.83
N SER A 7 -12.22 13.18 19.02
CA SER A 7 -11.02 13.95 19.31
C SER A 7 -11.23 15.39 18.85
N ARG A 8 -11.35 16.33 19.81
CA ARG A 8 -11.31 17.76 19.52
C ARG A 8 -9.85 18.15 19.31
N VAL A 9 -9.42 18.20 18.05
CA VAL A 9 -8.16 18.84 17.69
C VAL A 9 -8.46 20.27 17.23
N ALA A 10 -7.94 21.26 17.94
CA ALA A 10 -8.02 22.69 17.58
C ALA A 10 -9.45 23.28 17.39
N GLY A 11 -10.45 22.82 18.13
CA GLY A 11 -11.78 23.45 18.17
C GLY A 11 -12.68 23.22 16.94
N ARG A 12 -12.23 22.50 15.91
CA ARG A 12 -13.05 22.06 14.77
C ARG A 12 -13.42 20.58 14.91
N ASN A 13 -14.66 20.23 14.58
CA ASN A 13 -15.11 18.85 14.47
C ASN A 13 -14.48 18.21 13.22
N VAL A 14 -13.27 17.68 13.34
CA VAL A 14 -12.63 16.99 12.22
C VAL A 14 -13.27 15.62 12.08
N HIS A 15 -13.76 15.30 10.89
CA HIS A 15 -14.27 13.96 10.58
C HIS A 15 -13.09 12.98 10.59
N LEU A 16 -13.01 12.14 11.63
CA LEU A 16 -12.04 11.04 11.77
C LEU A 16 -11.81 10.25 10.47
N PRO A 17 -12.85 9.92 9.67
CA PRO A 17 -12.66 9.24 8.40
C PRO A 17 -11.77 9.98 7.39
N LYS A 18 -11.82 11.32 7.34
CA LYS A 18 -10.97 12.11 6.43
C LYS A 18 -9.51 12.09 6.83
N MET A 19 -9.21 12.16 8.13
CA MET A 19 -7.85 12.04 8.63
C MET A 19 -7.27 10.66 8.34
N VAL A 20 -8.05 9.61 8.58
CA VAL A 20 -7.64 8.23 8.27
C VAL A 20 -7.41 8.05 6.77
N GLY A 21 -8.30 8.56 5.92
CA GLY A 21 -8.13 8.51 4.46
C GLY A 21 -6.87 9.24 3.98
N ALA A 22 -6.61 10.46 4.49
CA ALA A 22 -5.40 11.21 4.16
C ALA A 22 -4.12 10.49 4.59
N PHE A 23 -4.12 9.91 5.80
CA PHE A 23 -3.00 9.12 6.29
C PHE A 23 -2.73 7.89 5.40
N ILE A 24 -3.80 7.16 5.02
CA ILE A 24 -3.68 6.02 4.11
C ILE A 24 -3.05 6.48 2.81
N ILE A 25 -3.59 7.51 2.14
CA ILE A 25 -3.06 8.00 0.85
C ILE A 25 -1.56 8.29 0.92
N VAL A 26 -1.11 9.01 1.95
CA VAL A 26 0.32 9.33 2.14
C VAL A 26 1.14 8.06 2.32
N ALA A 27 0.70 7.14 3.19
CA ALA A 27 1.38 5.87 3.41
C ALA A 27 1.46 5.03 2.12
N THR A 28 0.38 5.01 1.33
CA THR A 28 0.36 4.27 0.07
C THR A 28 1.30 4.85 -0.98
N ILE A 29 1.41 6.18 -1.06
CA ILE A 29 2.36 6.83 -1.97
C ILE A 29 3.80 6.44 -1.62
N LEU A 30 4.15 6.43 -0.33
CA LEU A 30 5.48 6.01 0.13
C LEU A 30 5.76 4.54 -0.23
N MET A 31 4.80 3.65 0.04
CA MET A 31 4.93 2.22 -0.28
C MET A 31 4.96 1.94 -1.79
N PHE A 32 4.22 2.73 -2.57
CA PHE A 32 4.27 2.68 -4.03
C PHE A 32 5.65 3.07 -4.55
N ALA A 33 6.23 4.17 -4.04
CA ALA A 33 7.57 4.61 -4.41
C ALA A 33 8.64 3.56 -4.06
N GLN A 34 8.58 2.97 -2.87
CA GLN A 34 9.47 1.88 -2.47
C GLN A 34 9.32 0.63 -3.36
N SER A 35 8.09 0.30 -3.74
CA SER A 35 7.84 -0.85 -4.62
C SER A 35 8.37 -0.58 -6.03
N ALA A 36 8.21 0.65 -6.54
CA ALA A 36 8.76 1.09 -7.82
C ALA A 36 10.29 1.04 -7.83
N SER A 37 10.97 1.52 -6.79
CA SER A 37 12.43 1.43 -6.73
C SER A 37 12.90 -0.03 -6.77
N SER A 38 12.26 -0.91 -5.98
CA SER A 38 12.62 -2.33 -5.98
C SER A 38 12.37 -3.05 -7.31
N LEU A 39 11.39 -2.57 -8.10
CA LEU A 39 11.10 -3.08 -9.44
C LEU A 39 12.18 -2.66 -10.43
N PHE A 40 12.63 -1.41 -10.36
CA PHE A 40 13.71 -0.90 -11.19
C PHE A 40 15.05 -1.55 -10.85
N ASP A 41 15.38 -1.69 -9.56
CA ASP A 41 16.58 -2.40 -9.12
C ASP A 41 16.61 -3.84 -9.65
N ALA A 42 15.48 -4.55 -9.55
CA ALA A 42 15.38 -5.92 -10.08
C ALA A 42 15.57 -5.97 -11.60
N ARG A 43 15.02 -5.00 -12.34
CA ARG A 43 15.21 -4.89 -13.80
C ARG A 43 16.68 -4.64 -14.14
N ASP A 44 17.33 -3.72 -13.45
CA ASP A 44 18.70 -3.33 -13.73
C ASP A 44 19.66 -4.49 -13.42
N VAL A 45 19.43 -5.25 -12.35
CA VAL A 45 20.19 -6.47 -12.05
C VAL A 45 19.98 -7.54 -13.12
N MET A 46 18.77 -7.71 -13.67
CA MET A 46 18.54 -8.65 -14.78
C MET A 46 19.30 -8.25 -16.05
N VAL A 47 19.32 -6.94 -16.37
CA VAL A 47 20.09 -6.42 -17.52
C VAL A 47 21.59 -6.62 -17.27
N TYR A 48 22.06 -6.30 -16.07
CA TYR A 48 23.44 -6.49 -15.66
C TYR A 48 23.88 -7.96 -15.75
N TYR A 49 23.03 -8.89 -15.32
CA TYR A 49 23.30 -10.32 -15.44
C TYR A 49 23.51 -10.73 -16.90
N GLN A 50 22.67 -10.24 -17.82
CA GLN A 50 22.80 -10.55 -19.23
C GLN A 50 24.13 -10.04 -19.81
N THR A 51 24.55 -8.82 -19.44
CA THR A 51 25.87 -8.29 -19.83
C THR A 51 27.02 -9.09 -19.22
N CYS A 52 26.91 -9.46 -17.94
CA CYS A 52 27.92 -10.27 -17.26
C CYS A 52 28.13 -11.61 -17.98
N ILE A 53 27.06 -12.37 -18.24
CA ILE A 53 27.16 -13.67 -18.92
C ILE A 53 27.73 -13.55 -20.34
N THR A 54 27.42 -12.47 -21.07
CA THR A 54 28.03 -12.27 -22.39
C THR A 54 29.53 -12.00 -22.36
N ASP A 55 30.04 -11.43 -21.26
CA ASP A 55 31.48 -11.18 -21.09
C ASP A 55 32.23 -12.43 -20.60
N LEU A 56 31.56 -13.32 -19.85
CA LEU A 56 32.10 -14.63 -19.47
C LEU A 56 32.59 -15.43 -20.68
N GLY A 57 31.82 -15.42 -21.78
CA GLY A 57 32.19 -16.12 -23.02
C GLY A 57 33.49 -15.62 -23.70
N LYS A 58 34.03 -14.47 -23.26
CA LYS A 58 35.28 -13.89 -23.79
C LYS A 58 36.51 -14.23 -22.95
N THR A 59 36.33 -14.72 -21.72
CA THR A 59 37.45 -15.10 -20.83
C THR A 59 37.96 -16.50 -21.17
N ALA A 60 39.29 -16.69 -21.18
CA ALA A 60 39.92 -17.95 -21.58
C ALA A 60 40.09 -18.96 -20.42
N ASP A 61 40.01 -18.51 -19.17
CA ASP A 61 40.25 -19.33 -17.98
C ASP A 61 38.94 -19.84 -17.35
N ILE A 62 38.82 -21.16 -17.22
CA ILE A 62 37.65 -21.88 -16.71
C ILE A 62 37.39 -21.54 -15.24
N LEU A 63 38.45 -21.40 -14.43
CA LEU A 63 38.30 -21.09 -13.00
C LEU A 63 37.72 -19.69 -12.80
N GLN A 64 38.16 -18.75 -13.63
CA GLN A 64 37.70 -17.37 -13.59
C GLN A 64 36.25 -17.26 -14.06
N GLN A 65 35.86 -18.05 -15.07
CA GLN A 65 34.46 -18.13 -15.51
C GLN A 65 33.53 -18.62 -14.39
N GLN A 66 33.91 -19.67 -13.66
CA GLN A 66 33.03 -20.22 -12.63
C GLN A 66 32.79 -19.22 -11.49
N SER A 67 33.84 -18.55 -11.01
CA SER A 67 33.71 -17.55 -9.93
C SER A 67 32.89 -16.32 -10.35
N GLN A 68 33.03 -15.85 -11.59
CA GLN A 68 32.23 -14.74 -12.11
C GLN A 68 30.75 -15.15 -12.31
N PHE A 69 30.50 -16.37 -12.77
CA PHE A 69 29.14 -16.90 -12.87
C PHE A 69 28.45 -16.96 -11.51
N GLU A 70 29.14 -17.46 -10.47
CA GLU A 70 28.61 -17.50 -9.10
C GLU A 70 28.30 -16.10 -8.58
N PHE A 71 29.16 -15.12 -8.82
CA PHE A 71 28.90 -13.74 -8.45
C PHE A 71 27.64 -13.18 -9.13
N CYS A 72 27.53 -13.35 -10.45
CA CYS A 72 26.40 -12.80 -11.22
C CYS A 72 25.09 -13.51 -10.89
N SER A 73 25.11 -14.84 -10.74
CA SER A 73 23.93 -15.61 -10.33
C SER A 73 23.48 -15.28 -8.91
N ASN A 74 24.39 -15.06 -7.96
CA ASN A 74 24.04 -14.64 -6.60
C ASN A 74 23.40 -13.25 -6.56
N GLN A 75 23.90 -12.30 -7.35
CA GLN A 75 23.28 -10.97 -7.46
C GLN A 75 21.86 -11.06 -8.01
N LEU A 76 21.68 -11.85 -9.07
CA LEU A 76 20.37 -12.08 -9.66
C LEU A 76 19.41 -12.76 -8.67
N TYR A 77 19.88 -13.77 -7.94
CA TYR A 77 19.09 -14.46 -6.93
C TYR A 77 18.67 -13.52 -5.79
N ASN A 78 19.57 -12.67 -5.30
CA ASN A 78 19.24 -11.72 -4.23
C ASN A 78 18.18 -10.69 -4.65
N ALA A 79 18.20 -10.25 -5.90
CA ALA A 79 17.24 -9.27 -6.40
C ALA A 79 15.89 -9.89 -6.78
N THR A 80 15.90 -11.09 -7.38
CA THR A 80 14.73 -11.66 -8.08
C THR A 80 14.23 -12.98 -7.48
N GLY A 81 15.04 -13.66 -6.66
CA GLY A 81 14.78 -15.01 -6.15
C GLY A 81 14.93 -16.11 -7.21
N LEU A 82 15.40 -15.78 -8.42
CA LEU A 82 15.57 -16.76 -9.50
C LEU A 82 16.89 -17.50 -9.37
N VAL A 83 16.82 -18.83 -9.46
CA VAL A 83 18.00 -19.69 -9.58
C VAL A 83 18.21 -19.99 -11.06
N VAL A 84 19.40 -19.66 -11.56
CA VAL A 84 19.80 -19.91 -12.96
C VAL A 84 20.80 -21.05 -13.00
N ARG A 85 20.70 -21.91 -14.00
CA ARG A 85 21.63 -23.02 -14.19
C ARG A 85 22.82 -22.56 -15.03
N ALA A 86 24.00 -23.12 -14.76
CA ALA A 86 25.24 -22.79 -15.45
C ALA A 86 25.24 -23.15 -16.95
N ASP A 87 24.38 -24.10 -17.36
CA ASP A 87 24.22 -24.53 -18.76
C ASP A 87 23.32 -23.60 -19.59
N SER A 88 22.63 -22.65 -18.95
CA SER A 88 21.74 -21.70 -19.63
C SER A 88 22.41 -20.34 -19.84
N PRO A 89 22.83 -19.98 -21.07
CA PRO A 89 23.59 -18.76 -21.33
C PRO A 89 22.75 -17.49 -21.26
N MET A 90 21.41 -17.58 -21.18
CA MET A 90 20.52 -16.42 -21.13
C MET A 90 19.28 -16.73 -20.29
N LEU A 91 18.74 -15.71 -19.61
CA LEU A 91 17.42 -15.82 -18.99
C LEU A 91 16.39 -16.01 -20.08
N THR A 92 15.55 -17.02 -19.92
CA THR A 92 14.35 -17.13 -20.75
C THR A 92 13.41 -15.97 -20.46
N TYR A 93 12.67 -15.51 -21.46
CA TYR A 93 11.65 -14.48 -21.30
C TYR A 93 10.67 -14.84 -20.16
N ARG A 94 10.34 -16.12 -20.01
CA ARG A 94 9.49 -16.62 -18.92
C ARG A 94 10.12 -16.38 -17.55
N GLN A 95 11.39 -16.70 -17.36
CA GLN A 95 12.10 -16.45 -16.10
C GLN A 95 12.19 -14.96 -15.81
N PHE A 96 12.50 -14.14 -16.82
CA PHE A 96 12.54 -12.68 -16.69
C PHE A 96 11.22 -12.14 -16.13
N PHE A 97 10.08 -12.54 -16.74
CA PHE A 97 8.77 -12.11 -16.26
C PHE A 97 8.42 -12.67 -14.88
N ILE A 98 8.78 -13.91 -14.58
CA ILE A 98 8.53 -14.49 -13.25
C ILE A 98 9.29 -13.72 -12.17
N GLY A 99 10.57 -13.41 -12.38
CA GLY A 99 11.39 -12.66 -11.43
C GLY A 99 10.87 -11.24 -11.18
N LEU A 100 10.28 -10.62 -12.22
CA LEU A 100 9.72 -9.28 -12.12
C LEU A 100 8.28 -9.27 -11.56
N SER A 101 7.54 -10.37 -11.75
CA SER A 101 6.10 -10.44 -11.43
C SER A 101 5.79 -10.15 -9.96
N GLY A 102 6.62 -10.63 -9.03
CA GLY A 102 6.40 -10.41 -7.59
C GLY A 102 6.49 -8.93 -7.21
N LYS A 103 7.49 -8.22 -7.74
CA LYS A 103 7.67 -6.77 -7.53
C LYS A 103 6.57 -5.96 -8.24
N LEU A 104 6.21 -6.37 -9.45
CA LEU A 104 5.12 -5.74 -10.20
C LEU A 104 3.76 -5.89 -9.50
N ALA A 105 3.48 -7.07 -8.95
CA ALA A 105 2.26 -7.33 -8.18
C ALA A 105 2.18 -6.46 -6.91
N ALA A 106 3.30 -6.28 -6.19
CA ALA A 106 3.37 -5.38 -5.04
C ALA A 106 3.07 -3.92 -5.45
N LEU A 107 3.64 -3.46 -6.56
CA LEU A 107 3.38 -2.12 -7.09
C LEU A 107 1.90 -1.93 -7.45
N LEU A 108 1.30 -2.90 -8.15
CA LEU A 108 -0.13 -2.87 -8.49
C LEU A 108 -1.04 -2.95 -7.27
N PHE A 109 -0.65 -3.72 -6.25
CA PHE A 109 -1.36 -3.79 -4.98
C PHE A 109 -1.41 -2.40 -4.31
N TRP A 110 -0.28 -1.72 -4.19
CA TRP A 110 -0.25 -0.38 -3.60
C TRP A 110 -1.00 0.65 -4.46
N LEU A 111 -0.97 0.52 -5.78
CA LEU A 111 -1.81 1.34 -6.65
C LEU A 111 -3.30 1.13 -6.37
N ALA A 112 -3.75 -0.11 -6.19
CA ALA A 112 -5.13 -0.43 -5.83
C ALA A 112 -5.52 0.13 -4.45
N VAL A 113 -4.63 0.02 -3.45
CA VAL A 113 -4.83 0.61 -2.12
C VAL A 113 -4.91 2.14 -2.21
N LEU A 114 -4.15 2.77 -3.09
CA LEU A 114 -4.16 4.22 -3.29
C LEU A 114 -5.50 4.66 -3.87
N ILE A 115 -6.01 3.93 -4.86
CA ILE A 115 -7.34 4.15 -5.44
C ILE A 115 -8.42 3.98 -4.36
N ALA A 116 -8.36 2.92 -3.56
CA ALA A 116 -9.31 2.70 -2.46
C ALA A 116 -9.24 3.81 -1.40
N GLY A 117 -8.04 4.22 -1.00
CA GLY A 117 -7.80 5.34 -0.10
C GLY A 117 -8.35 6.66 -0.64
N TYR A 118 -8.20 6.90 -1.94
CA TYR A 118 -8.78 8.06 -2.62
C TYR A 118 -10.32 8.05 -2.57
N PHE A 119 -10.95 6.90 -2.83
CA PHE A 119 -12.40 6.76 -2.69
C PHE A 119 -12.87 7.03 -1.27
N LEU A 120 -12.18 6.48 -0.26
CA LEU A 120 -12.50 6.73 1.16
C LEU A 120 -12.35 8.20 1.54
N TYR A 121 -11.29 8.86 1.08
CA TYR A 121 -11.06 10.27 1.33
C TYR A 121 -12.14 11.17 0.72
N ARG A 122 -12.63 10.81 -0.49
CA ARG A 122 -13.68 11.56 -1.19
C ARG A 122 -15.10 11.24 -0.69
N SER A 123 -15.28 10.17 0.08
CA SER A 123 -16.58 9.73 0.58
C SER A 123 -17.06 10.62 1.74
N ASP A 124 -17.54 11.83 1.42
CA ASP A 124 -18.11 12.79 2.38
C ASP A 124 -19.40 12.28 3.09
N ARG A 125 -19.96 11.14 2.67
CA ARG A 125 -21.27 10.64 3.12
C ARG A 125 -21.25 9.20 3.63
N LEU A 126 -20.13 8.69 4.14
CA LEU A 126 -20.15 7.47 4.95
C LEU A 126 -20.76 7.78 6.32
N LEU A 127 -22.06 8.04 6.34
CA LEU A 127 -22.89 7.97 7.54
C LEU A 127 -22.79 6.53 8.01
N ALA A 128 -21.98 6.26 9.03
CA ALA A 128 -22.01 4.96 9.67
C ALA A 128 -23.46 4.73 10.13
N PRO A 129 -24.19 3.73 9.60
CA PRO A 129 -25.63 3.57 9.81
C PRO A 129 -26.00 3.17 11.25
N ILE A 130 -25.08 3.32 12.20
CA ILE A 130 -25.24 3.00 13.61
C ILE A 130 -25.81 4.21 14.39
N GLU A 131 -25.75 5.42 13.83
CA GLU A 131 -26.16 6.65 14.54
C GLU A 131 -27.66 7.01 14.41
N SER A 132 -28.43 6.41 13.50
CA SER A 132 -29.84 6.79 13.28
C SER A 132 -30.89 5.96 14.06
N ALA A 133 -30.48 4.95 14.82
CA ALA A 133 -31.42 4.02 15.47
C ALA A 133 -31.88 4.42 16.89
N VAL A 134 -31.37 5.52 17.46
CA VAL A 134 -31.82 5.98 18.79
C VAL A 134 -32.25 7.44 18.72
N SER A 135 -33.42 7.68 18.12
CA SER A 135 -34.22 8.85 18.47
C SER A 135 -34.61 8.71 19.93
N VAL A 136 -33.93 9.44 20.82
CA VAL A 136 -34.42 9.65 22.19
C VAL A 136 -35.79 10.35 22.03
N PRO A 137 -36.91 9.75 22.47
CA PRO A 137 -38.20 10.43 22.40
C PRO A 137 -38.10 11.73 23.20
N ALA A 138 -38.43 12.83 22.54
CA ALA A 138 -38.43 14.17 23.13
C ALA A 138 -39.19 14.13 24.46
N ALA A 139 -38.49 14.47 25.55
CA ALA A 139 -39.12 14.65 26.84
C ALA A 139 -40.22 15.71 26.70
N GLU A 140 -41.47 15.30 26.91
CA GLU A 140 -42.62 16.21 26.95
C GLU A 140 -42.37 17.31 27.99
N GLU A 141 -42.21 18.55 27.53
CA GLU A 141 -42.33 19.73 28.36
C GLU A 141 -43.76 19.79 28.94
N LYS A 142 -43.93 19.30 30.17
CA LYS A 142 -45.14 19.58 30.95
C LYS A 142 -45.18 21.06 31.29
N LYS A 143 -45.86 21.84 30.44
CA LYS A 143 -46.25 23.22 30.74
C LYS A 143 -47.21 23.23 31.93
N PHE A 144 -46.69 23.49 33.12
CA PHE A 144 -47.49 23.83 34.29
C PHE A 144 -48.17 25.19 34.05
N ALA A 145 -49.44 25.15 33.64
CA ALA A 145 -50.28 26.33 33.55
C ALA A 145 -50.67 26.80 34.97
N PHE A 146 -49.97 27.84 35.46
CA PHE A 146 -50.37 28.55 36.67
C PHE A 146 -51.67 29.34 36.40
N ARG A 147 -52.81 28.76 36.81
CA ARG A 147 -54.12 29.39 36.78
C ARG A 147 -54.20 30.42 37.92
N LYS A 148 -53.99 31.71 37.64
CA LYS A 148 -54.23 32.79 38.60
C LYS A 148 -55.72 32.82 38.97
N LYS A 149 -56.03 32.49 40.22
CA LYS A 149 -57.35 32.64 40.83
C LYS A 149 -57.45 34.09 41.35
N LYS A 150 -58.30 34.92 40.72
CA LYS A 150 -58.72 36.20 41.30
C LYS A 150 -59.60 35.90 42.52
N ILE A 151 -59.19 36.38 43.69
CA ILE A 151 -60.03 36.48 44.87
C ILE A 151 -60.68 37.87 44.83
N ALA A 152 -61.95 37.88 45.24
CA ALA A 152 -62.94 38.94 45.12
C ALA A 152 -62.50 40.32 45.63
#